data_AF-A0AAW2QDR5-F1
#
_entry.id   AF-A0AAW2QDR5-F1
#
_cell.length_a   1.000
_cell.length_b   1.000
_cell.length_c   1.000
_cell.angle_alpha   90.00
_cell.angle_beta   90.00
_cell.angle_gamma   90.00
#
_symmetry.space_group_name_H-M   'P 1'
#
loop_
_entity.id
_entity.type
_entity.pdbx_description
1 polymer ?
#
loop_
_entity_poly.entity_id
_entity_poly.type
_entity_poly.pdbx_seq_one_letter_code
_entity_poly.pdbx_strand_id
1 'polypeptide(L)' 'MAALFRIGKGERPLIPDSLSSDARDFVLKCLQVDPSLRPTAAQLMDHPFVKRPLPSSSGTMSPHFLGRQI' A
#
# COMPACT_ATOMS: atom_id res chain seq x y z
N MET A 1 20.68 -4.68 -17.89
CA MET A 1 20.76 -3.92 -16.63
C MET A 1 19.90 -2.65 -16.76
N ALA A 2 18.58 -2.72 -16.52
CA ALA A 2 17.67 -1.61 -16.88
C ALA A 2 16.90 -1.01 -15.69
N ALA A 3 16.69 -1.76 -14.60
CA ALA A 3 15.88 -1.30 -13.48
C ALA A 3 16.48 -0.07 -12.77
N LEU A 4 17.78 -0.10 -12.46
CA LEU A 4 18.47 1.01 -11.78
C LEU A 4 18.42 2.32 -12.59
N PHE A 5 18.59 2.23 -13.91
CA PHE A 5 18.58 3.40 -14.80
C PHE A 5 17.19 4.04 -14.91
N ARG A 6 16.14 3.21 -14.93
CA ARG A 6 14.75 3.67 -14.96
C ARG A 6 14.33 4.31 -13.64
N ILE A 7 14.78 3.75 -12.52
CA ILE A 7 14.58 4.34 -11.19
C ILE A 7 15.28 5.71 -11.10
N GLY A 8 16.53 5.84 -11.57
CA GLY A 8 17.25 7.11 -11.59
C GLY A 8 16.62 8.18 -12.49
N LYS A 9 15.87 7.78 -13.52
CA LYS A 9 15.06 8.69 -14.35
C LYS A 9 13.70 9.06 -13.75
N GLY A 10 13.33 8.48 -12.62
CA GLY A 10 12.00 8.64 -12.05
C GLY A 10 10.91 7.92 -12.86
N GLU A 11 11.27 6.95 -13.70
CA GLU A 11 10.26 6.16 -14.42
C GLU A 11 9.61 5.15 -13.47
N ARG A 12 8.29 5.20 -13.39
CA ARG A 12 7.49 4.22 -12.65
C ARG A 12 7.60 2.83 -13.30
N PRO A 13 7.73 1.75 -12.52
CA PRO A 13 7.64 0.39 -13.05
C PRO A 13 6.26 0.11 -13.67
N LEU A 14 6.21 -0.87 -14.57
CA LEU A 14 4.94 -1.33 -15.13
C LEU A 14 4.13 -2.03 -14.02
N ILE A 15 2.88 -1.61 -13.85
CA ILE A 15 1.96 -2.20 -12.88
C ILE A 15 1.27 -3.40 -13.54
N PRO A 16 1.28 -4.61 -12.93
CA PRO A 16 0.71 -5.80 -13.54
C PRO A 16 -0.83 -5.77 -13.58
N ASP A 17 -1.42 -6.30 -14.66
CA ASP A 17 -2.89 -6.34 -14.90
C ASP A 17 -3.65 -7.36 -14.04
N SER A 18 -2.92 -8.21 -13.32
CA SER A 18 -3.50 -9.16 -12.36
C SER A 18 -4.03 -8.48 -11.08
N LEU A 19 -3.71 -7.21 -10.85
CA LEU A 19 -4.17 -6.47 -9.67
C LEU A 19 -5.63 -6.03 -9.85
N SER A 20 -6.40 -6.11 -8.76
CA SER A 20 -7.71 -5.45 -8.69
C SER A 20 -7.61 -3.95 -8.95
N SER A 21 -8.68 -3.33 -9.44
CA SER A 21 -8.75 -1.89 -9.72
C SER A 21 -8.25 -1.05 -8.54
N ASP A 22 -8.71 -1.33 -7.32
CA ASP A 22 -8.34 -0.56 -6.13
C ASP A 22 -6.87 -0.77 -5.77
N ALA A 23 -6.35 -1.98 -5.93
CA ALA A 23 -4.95 -2.28 -5.64
C ALA A 23 -4.04 -1.56 -6.64
N ARG A 24 -4.42 -1.57 -7.92
CA ARG A 24 -3.73 -0.82 -8.97
C ARG A 24 -3.75 0.68 -8.66
N ASP A 25 -4.90 1.25 -8.36
CA ASP A 25 -5.04 2.68 -8.05
C ASP A 25 -4.19 3.07 -6.82
N PHE A 26 -4.23 2.26 -5.75
CA PHE A 26 -3.43 2.47 -4.55
C PHE A 26 -1.93 2.51 -4.86
N VAL A 27 -1.43 1.51 -5.61
CA VAL A 27 -0.02 1.44 -5.99
C VAL A 27 0.38 2.63 -6.87
N LEU A 28 -0.48 3.07 -7.79
CA LEU A 28 -0.22 4.23 -8.65
C LEU A 28 -0.06 5.51 -7.84
N LYS A 29 -0.89 5.70 -6.79
CA LYS A 29 -0.78 6.83 -5.85
C LYS A 29 0.52 6.79 -5.05
N CYS A 30 0.94 5.61 -4.58
CA CYS A 30 2.20 5.43 -3.86
C CYS A 30 3.43 5.70 -4.73
N LEU A 31 3.40 5.24 -5.98
CA LEU A 31 4.51 5.36 -6.92
C LEU A 31 4.41 6.61 -7.80
N GLN A 32 3.86 7.70 -7.25
CA GLN A 32 3.79 8.96 -7.96
C GLN A 32 5.20 9.56 -8.12
N VAL A 33 5.54 9.91 -9.37
CA VAL A 33 6.86 10.40 -9.76
C VAL A 33 7.08 11.80 -9.21
N ASP A 34 6.09 12.67 -9.37
CA ASP A 34 6.08 14.01 -8.79
C ASP A 34 5.80 13.92 -7.27
N PRO A 35 6.76 14.30 -6.41
CA PRO A 35 6.56 14.26 -4.96
C PRO A 35 5.43 15.14 -4.48
N SER A 36 5.13 16.24 -5.18
CA SER A 36 4.07 17.19 -4.78
C SER A 36 2.67 16.61 -4.94
N LEU A 37 2.50 15.67 -5.87
CA LEU A 37 1.25 14.96 -6.11
C LEU A 37 1.12 13.68 -5.27
N ARG A 38 2.15 13.32 -4.49
CA ARG A 38 2.14 12.11 -3.67
C ARG A 38 1.29 12.34 -2.42
N PRO A 39 0.21 11.55 -2.23
CA PRO A 39 -0.60 11.66 -1.03
C PRO A 39 0.18 11.27 0.22
N THR A 40 -0.23 11.83 1.36
CA THR A 40 0.36 11.46 2.66
C THR A 40 -0.05 10.05 3.06
N ALA A 41 0.72 9.43 3.97
CA ALA A 41 0.38 8.12 4.52
C ALA A 41 -1.04 8.11 5.12
N ALA A 42 -1.43 9.18 5.83
CA ALA A 42 -2.77 9.31 6.40
C ALA A 42 -3.88 9.28 5.33
N GLN A 43 -3.67 9.95 4.19
CA GLN A 43 -4.61 9.93 3.07
C GLN A 43 -4.66 8.54 2.39
N LEU A 44 -3.51 7.87 2.27
CA LEU A 44 -3.43 6.51 1.72
C LEU A 44 -4.11 5.48 2.62
N MET A 45 -4.08 5.65 3.94
CA MET A 45 -4.81 4.80 4.88
C MET A 45 -6.33 4.90 4.72
N ASP A 46 -6.83 6.00 4.15
CA ASP A 46 -8.24 6.17 3.83
C ASP A 46 -8.68 5.43 2.55
N HIS A 47 -7.74 4.89 1.79
CA HIS A 47 -8.01 4.28 0.50
C HIS A 47 -8.86 3.00 0.60
N PRO A 48 -9.83 2.75 -0.30
CA PRO A 48 -10.65 1.53 -0.30
C PRO A 48 -9.84 0.23 -0.26
N PHE A 49 -8.69 0.19 -0.94
CA PHE A 49 -7.79 -0.97 -0.90
C PHE A 49 -7.37 -1.35 0.53
N VAL A 50 -7.14 -0.37 1.40
CA VAL A 50 -6.68 -0.56 2.78
C VAL A 50 -7.86 -0.68 3.76
N LYS A 51 -8.91 0.12 3.54
CA LYS A 51 -10.10 0.13 4.41
C LYS A 51 -11.01 -1.08 4.22
N ARG A 52 -10.96 -1.75 3.07
CA ARG A 52 -11.82 -2.91 2.84
C ARG A 52 -11.52 -3.97 3.91
N PRO A 53 -12.50 -4.35 4.75
CA PRO A 53 -12.29 -5.42 5.69
C PRO A 53 -11.96 -6.68 4.89
N LEU A 54 -10.88 -7.35 5.26
CA LEU A 54 -10.63 -8.68 4.74
C LEU A 54 -11.86 -9.54 5.05
N PRO A 55 -12.29 -10.43 4.14
CA PRO A 55 -13.32 -11.39 4.49
C PRO A 55 -12.85 -12.08 5.77
N SER A 56 -13.61 -11.89 6.84
CA SER A 56 -13.23 -12.24 8.20
C SER A 56 -12.91 -13.72 8.27
N SER A 57 -11.64 -14.08 8.09
CA SER A 57 -11.14 -15.35 8.56
C SER A 57 -11.02 -15.19 10.06
N SER A 58 -12.01 -15.66 10.78
CA SER A 58 -12.01 -15.72 12.24
C SER A 58 -10.66 -16.25 12.75
N GLY A 59 -9.96 -15.46 13.57
CA GLY A 59 -8.71 -15.84 14.24
C GLY A 59 -7.46 -15.32 13.53
N THR A 60 -6.76 -14.32 14.06
CA THR A 60 -5.91 -14.51 15.24
C THR A 60 -5.77 -13.19 15.98
N MET A 61 -6.40 -13.07 17.15
CA MET A 61 -5.99 -12.06 18.11
C MET A 61 -4.58 -12.44 18.57
N SER A 62 -3.61 -11.57 18.34
CA SER A 62 -2.28 -11.72 18.95
C SER A 62 -2.45 -11.66 20.48
N PRO A 63 -2.03 -12.68 21.25
CA PRO A 63 -2.22 -12.71 22.70
C PRO A 63 -1.19 -11.85 23.46
N HIS A 64 -0.66 -10.79 22.85
CA HIS A 64 0.50 -10.06 23.38
C HIS A 64 0.17 -8.94 24.40
N PHE A 65 -1.10 -8.77 24.83
CA PHE A 65 -1.48 -7.70 25.75
C PHE A 65 -2.08 -8.14 27.09
N LEU A 66 -2.01 -9.42 27.46
CA LEU A 66 -2.47 -9.89 28.77
C LEU A 66 -1.32 -10.04 29.78
N GLY A 67 -0.64 -8.94 30.11
CA GLY A 67 0.55 -9.02 30.98
C GLY A 67 0.95 -7.75 31.72
N ARG A 68 0.03 -6.79 31.94
CA ARG A 68 0.33 -5.66 32.84
C ARG A 68 -0.91 -5.14 33.55
N GLN A 69 -1.32 -5.82 34.61
CA GLN A 69 -2.03 -5.19 35.72
C GLN A 69 -1.59 -5.87 37.03
N ILE A 70 -1.00 -5.03 37.90
CA ILE A 70 -0.82 -5.10 39.37
C ILE A 70 -0.11 -6.31 39.99
#